data_AF-A0A8S9ZWS0-F1
#
_entry.id   AF-A0A8S9ZWS0-F1
#
_cell.length_a   1.000
_cell.length_b   1.000
_cell.length_c   1.000
_cell.angle_alpha   90.00
_cell.angle_beta   90.00
_cell.angle_gamma   90.00
#
_symmetry.space_group_name_H-M   'P 1'
#
loop_
_entity.id
_entity.type
_entity.pdbx_description
1 polymer ?
#
loop_
_entity_poly.entity_id
_entity_poly.type
_entity_poly.pdbx_seq_one_letter_code
_entity_poly.pdbx_strand_id
1 'polypeptide(L)'
;YLKVSKQPRHPRPPHIKYRVGQVVKHKLYNYRGVIVAWDEKVKAPEWWIKKVHGTEEINEPNYTIIIDTRDRLVPQIAYVLERNIILSEGSIVHPLINHYFESFDGKCYKSRPWHKKVYPND
;
A
#
# COMPACT_ATOMS: atom_id res chain seq x y z
N TYR A 1 11.05 -10.36 -1.74
CA TYR A 1 10.03 -10.89 -2.69
C TYR A 1 8.99 -9.87 -3.14
N LEU A 2 9.14 -8.56 -2.89
CA LEU A 2 8.32 -7.52 -3.54
C LEU A 2 9.23 -6.64 -4.39
N LYS A 3 9.42 -7.00 -5.66
CA LYS A 3 10.06 -6.11 -6.63
C LYS A 3 9.03 -5.03 -6.97
N VAL A 4 9.24 -3.81 -6.48
CA VAL A 4 8.44 -2.66 -6.91
C VAL A 4 8.60 -2.56 -8.43
N SER A 5 7.48 -2.56 -9.16
CA SER A 5 7.51 -2.42 -10.62
C SER A 5 8.24 -1.13 -10.99
N LYS A 6 9.15 -1.21 -11.96
CA LYS A 6 9.85 -0.02 -12.48
C LYS A 6 9.02 0.74 -13.53
N GLN A 7 7.92 0.15 -13.98
CA GLN A 7 7.07 0.77 -15.01
C GLN A 7 6.13 1.81 -14.39
N PRO A 8 6.03 3.02 -14.97
CA PRO A 8 5.08 4.03 -14.55
C PRO A 8 3.64 3.52 -14.61
N ARG A 9 2.85 3.83 -13.58
CA ARG A 9 1.42 3.57 -13.50
C ARG A 9 0.64 4.74 -14.09
N HIS A 10 0.62 4.79 -15.43
CA HIS A 10 -0.03 5.87 -16.17
C HIS A 10 -0.82 5.33 -17.39
N PRO A 11 -2.08 5.78 -17.60
CA PRO A 11 -2.86 6.60 -16.67
C PRO A 11 -3.20 5.79 -15.42
N ARG A 12 -3.51 6.46 -14.29
CA ARG A 12 -4.07 5.71 -13.15
C ARG A 12 -5.50 5.31 -13.49
N PRO A 13 -5.87 4.01 -13.40
CA PRO A 13 -7.24 3.60 -13.65
C PRO A 13 -8.23 4.28 -12.70
N PRO A 14 -9.43 4.67 -13.18
CA PRO A 14 -10.42 5.35 -12.33
C PRO A 14 -10.90 4.52 -11.13
N HIS A 15 -10.87 3.19 -11.24
CA HIS A 15 -11.35 2.27 -10.21
C HIS A 15 -10.35 2.07 -9.05
N ILE A 16 -9.10 2.55 -9.17
CA ILE A 16 -8.14 2.54 -8.05
C ILE A 16 -8.60 3.61 -7.06
N LYS A 17 -9.06 3.20 -5.87
CA LYS A 17 -9.68 4.10 -4.90
C LYS A 17 -8.69 4.92 -4.09
N TYR A 18 -7.64 4.27 -3.57
CA TYR A 18 -6.66 4.90 -2.69
C TYR A 18 -5.39 5.28 -3.46
N ARG A 19 -4.55 6.13 -2.87
CA ARG A 19 -3.33 6.68 -3.49
C ARG A 19 -2.10 6.32 -2.70
N VAL A 20 -0.98 6.23 -3.40
CA VAL A 20 0.33 6.21 -2.75
C VAL A 20 0.48 7.43 -1.82
N GLY A 21 1.04 7.20 -0.64
CA GLY A 21 1.23 8.22 0.38
C GLY A 21 0.03 8.43 1.31
N GLN A 22 -1.15 7.88 1.00
CA GLN A 22 -2.27 7.92 1.92
C GLN A 22 -2.07 6.98 3.10
N VAL A 23 -2.51 7.45 4.27
CA VAL A 23 -2.54 6.68 5.51
C VAL A 23 -3.86 5.92 5.58
N VAL A 24 -3.76 4.63 5.88
CA VAL A 24 -4.88 3.71 5.93
C VAL A 24 -4.84 2.85 7.17
N LYS A 25 -5.99 2.28 7.51
CA LYS A 25 -6.15 1.31 8.59
C LYS A 25 -6.77 0.04 8.06
N HIS A 26 -6.24 -1.10 8.48
CA HIS A 26 -6.82 -2.40 8.14
C HIS A 26 -8.11 -2.62 8.95
N LYS A 27 -9.22 -2.93 8.27
CA LYS A 27 -10.56 -3.07 8.88
C LYS A 27 -10.61 -4.17 9.95
N LEU A 28 -10.09 -5.36 9.63
CA LEU A 28 -10.11 -6.52 10.53
C LEU A 28 -9.02 -6.47 11.61
N TYR A 29 -7.76 -6.26 11.20
CA TYR A 29 -6.60 -6.35 12.08
C TYR A 29 -6.21 -5.04 12.78
N ASN A 30 -6.94 -3.95 12.50
CA ASN A 30 -6.89 -2.68 13.22
C ASN A 30 -5.53 -1.95 13.25
N TYR A 31 -4.55 -2.34 12.43
CA TYR A 31 -3.27 -1.64 12.30
C TYR A 31 -3.34 -0.52 11.26
N ARG A 32 -2.57 0.53 11.48
CA ARG A 32 -2.34 1.64 10.55
C ARG A 32 -1.13 1.39 9.68
N GLY A 33 -1.11 2.03 8.52
CA GLY A 33 0.03 2.03 7.63
C GLY A 33 -0.11 3.03 6.50
N VAL A 34 0.93 3.18 5.70
CA VAL A 34 0.94 4.05 4.53
C VAL A 34 1.04 3.21 3.26
N ILE A 35 0.25 3.57 2.25
CA ILE A 35 0.28 2.93 0.94
C ILE A 35 1.56 3.34 0.22
N VAL A 36 2.39 2.37 -0.17
CA VAL A 36 3.60 2.61 -0.97
C VAL A 36 3.50 2.11 -2.40
N ALA A 37 2.51 1.27 -2.70
CA ALA A 37 2.27 0.78 -4.05
C ALA A 37 0.85 0.24 -4.17
N TRP A 38 0.34 0.19 -5.40
CA TRP A 38 -0.86 -0.54 -5.77
C TRP A 38 -0.65 -1.36 -7.04
N ASP A 39 -1.44 -2.42 -7.18
CA ASP A 39 -1.66 -3.20 -8.39
C ASP A 39 -3.16 -3.26 -8.69
N GLU A 40 -3.54 -3.15 -9.96
CA GLU A 40 -4.95 -3.22 -10.40
C GLU A 40 -5.57 -4.59 -10.15
N LYS A 41 -4.74 -5.63 -10.18
CA LYS A 41 -5.08 -7.00 -9.87
C LYS A 41 -3.98 -7.60 -9.03
N VAL A 42 -4.34 -8.53 -8.16
CA VAL A 42 -3.39 -9.25 -7.31
C VAL A 42 -2.30 -9.90 -8.17
N LYS A 43 -1.03 -9.63 -7.85
CA LYS A 43 0.14 -10.23 -8.52
C LYS A 43 0.83 -11.32 -7.70
N ALA A 44 0.26 -11.69 -6.57
CA ALA A 44 0.77 -12.78 -5.74
C ALA A 44 0.55 -14.13 -6.45
N PRO A 45 1.42 -15.14 -6.22
CA PRO A 45 1.19 -16.48 -6.72
C PRO A 45 -0.14 -17.05 -6.23
N GLU A 46 -0.82 -17.84 -7.08
CA GLU A 46 -2.13 -18.40 -6.77
C GLU A 46 -2.17 -19.21 -5.48
N TRP A 47 -1.11 -19.97 -5.17
CA TRP A 47 -1.00 -20.71 -3.90
C TRP A 47 -1.03 -19.78 -2.67
N TRP A 48 -0.45 -18.59 -2.78
CA TRP A 48 -0.41 -17.62 -1.68
C TRP A 48 -1.77 -16.97 -1.52
N ILE A 49 -2.42 -16.63 -2.65
CA ILE A 49 -3.80 -16.14 -2.67
C ILE A 49 -4.71 -17.16 -1.99
N LYS A 50 -4.62 -18.43 -2.39
CA LYS A 50 -5.40 -19.53 -1.79
C LYS A 50 -5.19 -19.66 -0.30
N LYS A 51 -3.95 -19.52 0.17
CA LYS A 51 -3.62 -19.61 1.59
C LYS A 51 -4.16 -18.43 2.41
N VAL A 52 -4.13 -17.22 1.88
CA VAL A 52 -4.45 -15.99 2.62
C VAL A 52 -5.92 -15.58 2.48
N HIS A 53 -6.51 -15.85 1.31
CA HIS A 53 -7.84 -15.40 0.92
C HIS A 53 -8.80 -16.55 0.58
N GLY A 54 -8.35 -17.81 0.62
CA GLY A 54 -9.17 -18.96 0.24
C GLY A 54 -9.32 -19.10 -1.28
N THR A 55 -10.32 -19.85 -1.73
CA THR A 55 -10.51 -20.19 -3.15
C THR A 55 -11.24 -19.11 -3.96
N GLU A 56 -11.43 -17.92 -3.40
CA GLU A 56 -12.10 -16.81 -4.08
C GLU A 56 -11.28 -16.32 -5.28
N GLU A 57 -11.95 -16.07 -6.40
CA GLU A 57 -11.36 -15.33 -7.50
C GLU A 57 -11.24 -13.85 -7.10
N ILE A 58 -10.01 -13.33 -7.12
CA ILE A 58 -9.73 -11.95 -6.71
C ILE A 58 -9.45 -11.09 -7.93
N ASN A 59 -10.44 -10.29 -8.31
CA ASN A 59 -10.35 -9.32 -9.39
C ASN A 59 -10.54 -7.88 -8.87
N GLU A 60 -9.86 -7.54 -7.77
CA GLU A 60 -9.86 -6.20 -7.19
C GLU A 60 -8.42 -5.65 -6.99
N PRO A 61 -8.27 -4.33 -6.84
CA PRO A 61 -6.97 -3.73 -6.54
C PRO A 61 -6.37 -4.21 -5.22
N ASN A 62 -5.04 -4.29 -5.18
CA ASN A 62 -4.29 -4.63 -3.99
C ASN A 62 -3.21 -3.59 -3.71
N TYR A 63 -3.00 -3.28 -2.44
CA TYR A 63 -2.11 -2.24 -1.94
C TYR A 63 -0.97 -2.84 -1.12
N THR A 64 0.24 -2.39 -1.40
CA THR A 64 1.39 -2.63 -0.52
C THR A 64 1.42 -1.54 0.54
N ILE A 65 1.36 -1.94 1.81
CA ILE A 65 1.25 -1.05 2.96
C ILE A 65 2.43 -1.29 3.89
N ILE A 66 3.13 -0.21 4.24
CA ILE A 66 4.10 -0.21 5.33
C ILE A 66 3.35 0.01 6.64
N ILE A 67 3.47 -0.92 7.58
CA ILE A 67 2.70 -0.93 8.83
C ILE A 67 3.41 -0.08 9.89
N ASP A 68 2.64 0.66 10.66
CA ASP A 68 3.14 1.41 11.82
C ASP A 68 3.74 0.46 12.87
N THR A 69 4.99 0.71 13.26
CA THR A 69 5.67 -0.08 14.31
C THR A 69 5.07 0.15 15.69
N ARG A 70 4.22 1.16 15.88
CA ARG A 70 3.44 1.33 17.12
C ARG A 70 2.24 0.38 17.20
N ASP A 71 1.79 -0.16 16.06
CA ASP A 71 0.64 -1.07 15.99
C ASP A 71 1.07 -2.55 15.87
N ARG A 72 2.36 -2.81 15.61
CA ARG A 72 2.97 -4.15 15.48
C ARG A 72 4.37 -4.20 16.08
N LEU A 73 4.67 -5.28 16.81
CA LEU A 73 5.97 -5.49 17.49
C LEU A 73 7.18 -5.51 16.56
N VAL A 74 7.00 -5.91 15.30
CA VAL A 74 8.08 -6.04 14.31
C VAL A 74 7.70 -5.21 13.07
N PRO A 75 8.65 -4.47 12.46
CA PRO A 75 8.45 -3.78 11.18
C PRO A 75 7.94 -4.74 10.10
N GLN A 76 6.81 -4.39 9.48
CA GLN A 76 6.12 -5.25 8.52
C GLN A 76 5.64 -4.48 7.30
N ILE A 77 5.65 -5.17 6.17
CA ILE A 77 4.99 -4.76 4.93
C ILE A 77 3.90 -5.77 4.64
N ALA A 78 2.70 -5.29 4.35
CA ALA A 78 1.56 -6.13 3.98
C ALA A 78 1.11 -5.88 2.54
N TYR A 79 0.53 -6.90 1.93
CA TYR A 79 -0.14 -6.83 0.63
C TYR A 79 -1.63 -7.08 0.88
N VAL A 80 -2.45 -6.04 0.73
CA VAL A 80 -3.82 -5.99 1.24
C VAL A 80 -4.81 -5.56 0.17
N LEU A 81 -5.92 -6.29 0.07
CA LEU A 81 -7.03 -5.97 -0.83
C LEU A 81 -7.69 -4.63 -0.48
N GLU A 82 -8.17 -3.93 -1.50
CA GLU A 82 -8.86 -2.64 -1.35
C GLU A 82 -10.01 -2.70 -0.35
N ARG A 83 -10.82 -3.77 -0.40
CA ARG A 83 -11.96 -3.94 0.51
C ARG A 83 -11.58 -4.03 1.99
N ASN A 84 -10.32 -4.34 2.31
CA ASN A 84 -9.86 -4.54 3.68
C ASN A 84 -9.27 -3.29 4.34
N ILE A 85 -9.22 -2.16 3.64
CA ILE A 85 -8.65 -0.92 4.16
C ILE A 85 -9.64 0.25 4.15
N ILE A 86 -9.38 1.23 5.02
CA ILE A 86 -10.07 2.52 5.10
C ILE A 86 -9.06 3.64 5.30
N LEU A 87 -9.40 4.86 4.93
CA LEU A 87 -8.55 6.03 5.23
C LEU A 87 -8.39 6.18 6.75
N SER A 88 -7.21 6.63 7.14
CA SER A 88 -6.86 6.94 8.52
C SER A 88 -5.97 8.18 8.54
N GLU A 89 -5.66 8.66 9.73
CA GLU A 89 -4.94 9.91 9.96
C GLU A 89 -3.69 9.66 10.79
N GLY A 90 -2.81 10.65 10.81
CA GLY A 90 -1.56 10.63 11.54
C GLY A 90 -0.40 10.05 10.74
N SER A 91 0.81 10.41 11.13
CA SER A 91 2.02 9.86 10.54
C SER A 91 2.22 8.39 10.95
N ILE A 92 2.96 7.66 10.12
CA ILE A 92 3.42 6.29 10.34
C ILE A 92 4.88 6.29 10.80
N VAL A 93 5.18 5.50 11.83
CA VAL A 93 6.55 5.23 12.26
C VAL A 93 6.98 3.89 11.66
N HIS A 94 7.96 3.91 10.76
CA HIS A 94 8.57 2.69 10.23
C HIS A 94 9.94 2.99 9.59
N PRO A 95 10.96 2.12 9.72
CA PRO A 95 12.31 2.37 9.19
C PRO A 95 12.37 2.65 7.69
N LEU A 96 11.43 2.09 6.93
CA LEU A 96 11.37 2.24 5.46
C LEU A 96 10.63 3.50 4.98
N ILE A 97 10.01 4.31 5.84
CA ILE A 97 9.27 5.51 5.41
C ILE A 97 10.14 6.42 4.55
N ASN A 98 11.36 6.71 5.04
CA ASN A 98 12.29 7.59 4.37
C ASN A 98 12.83 7.05 3.05
N HIS A 99 12.62 5.77 2.73
CA HIS A 99 12.95 5.21 1.42
C HIS A 99 11.98 5.69 0.33
N TYR A 100 10.69 5.81 0.66
CA TYR A 100 9.62 6.14 -0.28
C TYR A 100 9.24 7.63 -0.25
N PHE A 101 9.24 8.24 0.92
CA PHE A 101 8.66 9.56 1.13
C PHE A 101 9.71 10.58 1.61
N GLU A 102 9.49 11.85 1.26
CA GLU A 102 10.34 12.97 1.67
C GLU A 102 9.73 13.82 2.78
N SER A 103 8.39 13.86 2.88
CA SER A 103 7.69 14.60 3.93
C SER A 103 6.27 14.05 4.15
N PHE A 104 5.63 14.52 5.23
CA PHE A 104 4.22 14.28 5.54
C PHE A 104 3.54 15.64 5.74
N ASP A 105 2.43 15.89 5.05
CA ASP A 105 1.73 17.18 5.08
C ASP A 105 0.62 17.28 6.15
N GLY A 106 0.51 16.26 7.01
CA GLY A 106 -0.56 16.12 7.99
C GLY A 106 -1.70 15.20 7.54
N LYS A 107 -1.83 14.94 6.23
CA LYS A 107 -2.85 14.05 5.65
C LYS A 107 -2.23 12.93 4.81
N CYS A 108 -1.26 13.27 3.97
CA CYS A 108 -0.62 12.39 3.01
C CYS A 108 0.90 12.56 3.04
N TYR A 109 1.59 11.48 2.68
CA TYR A 109 3.03 11.51 2.44
C TYR A 109 3.35 11.95 1.02
N LYS A 110 4.37 12.79 0.89
CA LYS A 110 4.91 13.20 -0.41
C LYS A 110 5.98 12.21 -0.88
N SER A 111 5.74 11.61 -2.04
CA SER A 111 6.65 10.66 -2.67
C SER A 111 7.97 11.31 -3.07
N ARG A 112 9.08 10.58 -2.85
CA ARG A 112 10.39 10.95 -3.39
C ARG A 112 10.37 10.93 -4.93
N PRO A 113 11.31 11.63 -5.61
CA PRO A 113 11.33 11.73 -7.07
C PRO A 113 11.31 10.37 -7.79
N TRP A 114 12.03 9.37 -7.29
CA TRP A 114 12.06 8.04 -7.91
C TRP A 114 10.69 7.33 -7.79
N HIS A 115 10.01 7.50 -6.67
CA HIS A 115 8.72 6.86 -6.38
C HIS A 115 7.60 7.53 -7.17
N LYS A 116 7.67 8.86 -7.29
CA LYS A 116 6.78 9.65 -8.16
C LYS A 116 6.92 9.29 -9.65
N LYS A 117 8.11 8.88 -10.12
CA LYS A 117 8.26 8.35 -11.49
C LYS A 117 7.46 7.06 -11.72
N VAL A 118 7.28 6.24 -10.69
CA VAL A 118 6.49 5.00 -10.76
C VAL A 118 4.99 5.30 -10.60
N TYR A 119 4.63 6.23 -9.72
CA TYR A 119 3.25 6.65 -9.46
C TYR A 119 3.06 8.14 -9.75
N PRO A 120 3.06 8.57 -11.02
CA PRO A 120 3.07 10.00 -11.37
C PRO A 120 1.73 10.71 -11.14
N ASN A 121 0.64 9.96 -10.99
CA ASN A 121 -0.74 10.45 -10.85
C ASN A 121 -1.30 10.33 -9.42
N ASP A 122 -0.40 10.09 -8.45
CA ASP A 122 -0.68 9.96 -7.02
C ASP A 122 0.03 11.08 -6.24
#